data_AF-A0A7C1L0U3-F1
#
_entry.id   AF-A0A7C1L0U3-F1
#
_cell.length_a   1.000
_cell.length_b   1.000
_cell.length_c   1.000
_cell.angle_alpha   90.00
_cell.angle_beta   90.00
_cell.angle_gamma   90.00
#
_symmetry.space_group_name_H-M   'P 1'
#
loop_
_entity.id
_entity.type
_entity.pdbx_description
1 polymer ?
#
loop_
_entity_poly.entity_id
_entity_poly.type
_entity_poly.pdbx_seq_one_letter_code
_entity_poly.pdbx_strand_id
1 'polypeptide(L)'
;MIKLINDPKIGSIVKHIGWQQDKKVYPCDVYITDGCYLSDGRLSNFWWWKRVLKDGSLGKVEKGYGSFEESNKNYEIEIRVKRIA
;
A
#
# COMPACT_ATOMS: atom_id res chain seq x y z
N MET A 1 -16.76 -6.35 10.85
CA MET A 1 -16.61 -7.06 9.56
C MET A 1 -15.41 -6.45 8.85
N ILE A 2 -14.42 -7.24 8.49
CA ILE A 2 -13.21 -6.75 7.81
C ILE A 2 -13.53 -6.63 6.31
N LYS A 3 -13.34 -5.46 5.71
CA LYS A 3 -13.67 -5.22 4.30
C LYS A 3 -12.42 -5.39 3.44
N LEU A 4 -12.42 -6.45 2.63
CA LEU A 4 -11.38 -6.68 1.63
C LEU A 4 -11.45 -5.61 0.53
N ILE A 5 -10.28 -5.17 0.07
CA ILE A 5 -10.11 -4.19 -0.99
C ILE A 5 -9.29 -4.83 -2.11
N ASN A 6 -9.95 -5.11 -3.25
CA ASN A 6 -9.29 -5.72 -4.41
C ASN A 6 -8.67 -4.69 -5.35
N ASP A 7 -9.21 -3.47 -5.36
CA ASP A 7 -8.79 -2.38 -6.23
C ASP A 7 -8.54 -1.11 -5.39
N PRO A 8 -7.47 -1.09 -4.57
CA PRO A 8 -7.15 0.09 -3.77
C PRO A 8 -6.75 1.27 -4.67
N LYS A 9 -7.27 2.45 -4.34
CA LYS A 9 -6.96 3.68 -5.08
C LYS A 9 -5.47 4.04 -4.94
N ILE A 10 -4.82 4.40 -6.05
CA ILE A 10 -3.48 5.01 -6.01
C ILE A 10 -3.52 6.27 -5.14
N GLY A 11 -2.56 6.43 -4.24
CA GLY A 11 -2.52 7.50 -3.26
C GLY A 11 -3.31 7.25 -1.98
N SER A 12 -3.90 6.07 -1.81
CA SER A 12 -4.58 5.68 -0.57
C SER A 12 -3.66 4.87 0.36
N ILE A 13 -3.98 4.88 1.66
CA ILE A 13 -3.37 3.98 2.64
C ILE A 13 -4.34 2.85 2.96
N VAL A 14 -3.87 1.62 2.82
CA VAL A 14 -4.63 0.39 3.09
C VAL A 14 -3.79 -0.56 3.95
N LYS A 15 -4.43 -1.52 4.59
CA LYS A 15 -3.75 -2.56 5.35
C LYS A 15 -3.41 -3.72 4.43
N HIS A 16 -2.13 -3.92 4.15
CA HIS A 16 -1.65 -5.11 3.45
C HIS A 16 -1.59 -6.27 4.44
N ILE A 17 -2.36 -7.33 4.20
CA ILE A 17 -2.42 -8.49 5.11
C ILE A 17 -1.29 -9.49 4.89
N GLY A 18 -0.60 -9.39 3.76
CA GLY A 18 0.64 -10.13 3.54
C GLY A 18 0.45 -11.61 3.26
N TRP A 19 1.55 -12.20 2.82
CA TRP A 19 1.86 -13.61 3.01
C TRP A 19 3.14 -13.62 3.86
N GLN A 20 3.22 -14.50 4.85
CA GLN A 20 4.36 -14.53 5.77
C GLN A 20 5.64 -14.79 4.96
N GLN A 21 6.50 -13.78 4.86
CA GLN A 21 7.87 -13.88 4.36
C GLN A 21 8.79 -13.48 5.50
N ASP A 22 9.77 -14.34 5.81
CA ASP A 22 10.53 -14.48 7.06
C ASP A 22 11.13 -13.23 7.72
N LYS A 23 11.04 -12.05 7.09
CA LYS A 23 11.60 -10.79 7.60
C LYS A 23 10.61 -9.62 7.64
N LYS A 24 9.40 -9.77 7.11
CA LYS A 24 8.42 -8.67 7.02
C LYS A 24 7.23 -8.92 7.93
N VAL A 25 6.98 -7.98 8.84
CA VAL A 25 5.81 -8.01 9.70
C VAL A 25 4.58 -7.60 8.89
N TYR A 26 3.57 -8.47 8.90
CA TYR A 26 2.23 -8.26 8.38
C TYR A 26 1.22 -8.66 9.46
N PRO A 27 -0.01 -8.13 9.46
CA PRO A 27 -0.49 -7.07 8.57
C PRO A 27 0.21 -5.72 8.83
N CYS A 28 0.30 -4.88 7.81
CA CYS A 28 0.89 -3.54 7.93
C CYS A 28 0.18 -2.53 7.05
N ASP A 29 0.18 -1.27 7.46
CA ASP A 29 -0.35 -0.19 6.63
C ASP A 29 0.64 0.18 5.52
N VAL A 30 0.12 0.35 4.29
CA VAL A 30 0.90 0.66 3.10
C VAL A 30 0.22 1.76 2.29
N TYR A 31 1.01 2.68 1.75
CA TYR A 31 0.59 3.70 0.80
C TYR A 31 0.73 3.15 -0.63
N ILE A 32 -0.37 3.09 -1.39
CA ILE A 32 -0.36 2.60 -2.76
C ILE A 32 0.22 3.65 -3.69
N THR A 33 1.29 3.30 -4.38
CA THR A 33 1.99 4.20 -5.30
C THR A 33 1.66 3.93 -6.76
N ASP A 34 1.34 2.69 -7.11
CA ASP A 34 1.03 2.26 -8.47
C ASP A 34 0.36 0.88 -8.46
N GLY A 35 -0.23 0.48 -9.59
CA GLY A 35 -0.86 -0.81 -9.80
C GLY A 35 -2.20 -0.69 -10.52
N CYS A 36 -2.74 -1.84 -10.90
CA CYS A 36 -4.07 -1.92 -11.52
C CYS A 36 -4.71 -3.26 -11.17
N TYR A 37 -6.00 -3.23 -10.84
CA TYR A 37 -6.80 -4.44 -10.68
C TYR A 37 -7.21 -5.08 -12.03
N LEU A 38 -7.43 -4.25 -13.04
CA LEU A 38 -7.78 -4.68 -14.39
C LEU A 38 -6.89 -3.95 -15.39
N SER A 39 -6.21 -4.71 -16.26
CA SER A 39 -5.38 -4.18 -17.35
C SER A 39 -5.71 -4.92 -18.64
N ASP A 40 -6.10 -4.19 -19.68
CA ASP A 40 -6.48 -4.74 -20.99
C ASP A 40 -7.47 -5.93 -20.92
N GLY A 41 -8.45 -5.83 -20.04
CA GLY A 41 -9.47 -6.87 -19.83
C GLY A 41 -8.99 -8.11 -19.06
N ARG A 42 -7.76 -8.11 -18.54
CA ARG A 42 -7.21 -9.17 -17.67
C ARG A 42 -7.13 -8.70 -16.22
N LEU A 43 -7.51 -9.60 -15.31
CA LEU A 43 -7.30 -9.39 -13.88
C LEU A 43 -5.80 -9.30 -13.58
N SER A 44 -5.39 -8.18 -13.02
CA SER A 44 -4.08 -7.96 -12.43
C SER A 44 -4.29 -7.79 -10.93
N ASN A 45 -3.42 -8.37 -10.12
CA ASN A 45 -3.41 -8.10 -8.69
C ASN A 45 -2.01 -7.72 -8.23
N PHE A 46 -1.24 -7.14 -9.13
CA PHE A 46 0.14 -6.74 -8.87
C PHE A 46 0.19 -5.24 -8.61
N TRP A 47 0.73 -4.89 -7.44
CA TRP A 47 0.69 -3.53 -6.90
C TRP A 47 2.07 -3.08 -6.46
N TRP A 48 2.23 -1.75 -6.36
CA TRP A 48 3.39 -1.11 -5.77
C TRP A 48 2.96 -0.26 -4.59
N TRP A 49 3.76 -0.30 -3.53
CA TRP A 49 3.42 0.40 -2.29
C TRP A 49 4.65 0.82 -1.51
N LYS A 50 4.47 1.77 -0.59
CA LYS A 50 5.44 2.10 0.45
C LYS A 50 4.87 1.75 1.82
N ARG A 51 5.64 1.10 2.69
CA ARG A 51 5.20 0.82 4.07
C ARG A 51 5.08 2.11 4.86
N VAL A 52 4.05 2.21 5.70
CA VAL A 52 4.00 3.22 6.77
C VAL A 52 4.87 2.73 7.91
N LEU A 53 5.95 3.44 8.20
CA LEU A 53 6.88 3.12 9.28
C LEU A 53 6.35 3.61 10.62
N LYS A 54 6.97 3.16 11.72
CA LYS A 54 6.52 3.50 13.09
C LYS A 54 6.56 5.01 13.39
N ASP A 55 7.43 5.75 12.69
CA ASP A 55 7.57 7.20 12.80
C ASP A 55 6.59 7.98 11.89
N GLY A 56 5.69 7.28 11.19
CA GLY A 56 4.74 7.88 10.25
C GLY A 56 5.31 8.18 8.86
N SER A 57 6.61 7.95 8.64
CA SER A 57 7.22 8.13 7.33
C SER A 57 6.90 6.98 6.37
N LEU A 58 7.02 7.25 5.08
CA LEU A 58 6.89 6.22 4.04
C LEU A 58 8.25 5.58 3.76
N GLY A 59 8.31 4.26 3.83
CA GLY A 59 9.48 3.47 3.48
C GLY A 59 9.79 3.45 1.98
N LYS A 60 10.64 2.49 1.59
CA LYS A 60 11.00 2.26 0.19
C LYS A 60 9.81 1.72 -0.60
N VAL A 61 9.83 1.90 -1.92
CA VAL A 61 8.86 1.28 -2.82
C VAL A 61 9.09 -0.23 -2.84
N GLU A 62 8.03 -0.98 -2.58
CA GLU A 62 7.91 -2.43 -2.67
C GLU A 62 6.86 -2.77 -3.74
N LYS A 63 6.84 -4.03 -4.19
CA LYS A 63 5.86 -4.51 -5.17
C LYS A 63 5.54 -5.99 -4.97
N GLY A 64 4.36 -6.41 -5.39
CA GLY A 64 3.93 -7.81 -5.30
C GLY A 64 2.44 -7.98 -5.49
N TYR A 65 1.97 -9.20 -5.25
CA TYR A 65 0.54 -9.49 -5.27
C TYR A 65 -0.13 -8.94 -4.02
N GLY A 66 -1.20 -8.17 -4.22
CA GLY A 66 -1.89 -7.44 -3.17
C GLY A 66 -2.98 -8.26 -2.50
N SER A 67 -2.98 -8.27 -1.17
CA SER A 67 -4.17 -8.64 -0.39
C SER A 67 -4.38 -7.52 0.62
N PHE A 68 -5.46 -6.75 0.44
CA PHE A 68 -5.68 -5.52 1.20
C PHE A 68 -6.99 -5.51 1.95
N GLU A 69 -6.97 -4.81 3.07
CA GLU A 69 -8.12 -4.48 3.89
C GLU A 69 -8.15 -2.98 4.14
N GLU A 70 -9.32 -2.48 4.51
CA GLU A 70 -9.43 -1.13 5.05
C GLU A 70 -8.55 -0.98 6.31
N SER A 71 -7.74 0.07 6.35
CA SER A 71 -7.00 0.38 7.57
C SER A 71 -7.97 0.87 8.65
N ASN A 72 -7.73 0.48 9.90
CA ASN A 72 -8.52 0.93 11.03
C ASN A 72 -8.02 2.25 11.64
N LYS A 73 -7.16 2.97 10.90
CA LYS A 73 -6.56 4.24 11.31
C LYS A 73 -6.91 5.31 10.29
N ASN A 74 -6.99 6.55 10.78
CA ASN A 74 -7.11 7.73 9.94
C ASN A 74 -5.73 8.29 9.64
N TYR A 75 -5.47 8.57 8.37
CA TYR A 75 -4.20 9.10 7.90
C TYR A 75 -4.39 10.46 7.22
N GLU A 76 -3.46 11.37 7.48
CA GLU A 76 -3.28 12.59 6.72
C GLU A 76 -1.94 12.50 5.97
N ILE A 77 -1.93 12.85 4.68
CA ILE A 77 -0.75 12.69 3.82
C ILE A 77 -0.16 14.07 3.53
N GLU A 78 1.07 14.30 4.00
CA GLU A 78 1.83 15.51 3.71
C GLU A 78 2.87 15.24 2.60
N ILE A 79 2.85 16.02 1.52
CA ILE A 79 3.84 15.93 0.44
C ILE A 79 4.87 17.05 0.62
N ARG A 80 6.13 16.66 0.91
CA ARG A 80 7.26 17.60 1.04
C ARG A 80 8.11 17.58 -0.22
N VAL A 81 8.27 18.74 -0.85
CA VAL A 81 9.14 18.92 -2.03
C VAL A 81 10.41 19.63 -1.59
N LYS A 82 11.57 19.02 -1.80
CA LYS A 82 12.87 19.68 -1.60
C LYS A 82 13.33 20.22 -2.96
N ARG A 83 13.37 21.55 -3.12
CA ARG A 83 14.03 22.16 -4.28
C ARG A 83 15.54 21.90 -4.14
N ILE A 84 16.11 21.25 -5.15
CA ILE A 84 17.55 21.14 -5.30
C ILE A 84 17.97 22.45 -6.00
N ALA A 85 18.80 23.24 -5.31
CA ALA A 85 19.40 24.45 -5.86
C ALA A 85 20.50 24.10 -6.86
#